data_AF-A0A8H2PK26-F1
#
_entry.id   AF-A0A8H2PK26-F1
#
_cell.length_a   1.000
_cell.length_b   1.000
_cell.length_c   1.000
_cell.angle_alpha   90.00
_cell.angle_beta   90.00
_cell.angle_gamma   90.00
#
_symmetry.space_group_name_H-M   'P 1'
#
loop_
_entity.id
_entity.type
_entity.pdbx_description
1 polymer ?
#
loop_
_entity_poly.entity_id
_entity_poly.type
_entity_poly.pdbx_seq_one_letter_code
_entity_poly.pdbx_strand_id
1 'polypeptide(L)'
;MTDTPTTPKAPTAPSDLARNGAGRKLWRDIAASGKYILRPDELRILHAACRCADKVVALGAKKAAIEAHPRFAELMMKGSMGQPVENPLQARVYKIDDDIRNQEVTLAGHLARLKLPDDDAGAGEQPRSVSARDAANSRWGKTG
;
A
#
# COMPACT_ATOMS: atom_id res chain seq x y z
N MET A 1 43.00 9.84 -3.19
CA MET A 1 41.75 10.12 -2.45
C MET A 1 40.68 9.19 -2.99
N THR A 2 40.38 8.12 -2.27
CA THR A 2 39.37 7.13 -2.65
C THR A 2 38.03 7.60 -2.13
N ASP A 3 37.20 8.17 -3.02
CA ASP A 3 35.80 8.45 -2.73
C ASP A 3 35.10 7.13 -2.41
N THR A 4 34.80 6.92 -1.13
CA THR A 4 34.02 5.77 -0.69
C THR A 4 32.57 6.06 -1.05
N PRO A 5 31.92 5.25 -1.92
CA PRO A 5 30.51 5.49 -2.24
C PRO A 5 29.70 5.34 -0.95
N THR A 6 29.16 6.47 -0.47
CA THR A 6 28.25 6.49 0.68
C THR A 6 26.99 5.72 0.26
N THR A 7 26.82 4.50 0.78
CA THR A 7 25.60 3.72 0.58
C THR A 7 24.41 4.57 1.06
N PRO A 8 23.43 4.89 0.20
CA PRO A 8 22.29 5.70 0.60
C PRO A 8 21.52 4.99 1.73
N LYS A 9 21.39 5.67 2.87
CA LYS A 9 20.67 5.16 4.04
C LYS A 9 19.23 4.82 3.65
N ALA A 10 18.79 3.60 3.95
CA ALA A 10 17.44 3.16 3.68
C ALA A 10 16.40 4.12 4.31
N PRO A 11 15.37 4.56 3.56
CA PRO A 11 14.39 5.49 4.06
C PRO A 11 13.55 4.88 5.19
N THR A 12 13.43 5.63 6.29
CA THR A 12 12.67 5.20 7.47
C THR A 12 11.17 5.18 7.17
N ALA A 13 10.48 4.15 7.66
CA ALA A 13 9.03 4.03 7.50
C ALA A 13 8.28 5.20 8.16
N PRO A 14 7.30 5.82 7.48
CA PRO A 14 6.48 6.90 8.03
C PRO A 14 5.83 6.55 9.38
N SER A 15 5.77 7.52 10.30
CA SER A 15 5.27 7.31 11.67
C SER A 15 3.76 7.09 11.75
N ASP A 16 3.00 7.53 10.74
CA ASP A 16 1.55 7.41 10.65
C ASP A 16 1.05 6.02 10.20
N LEU A 17 1.97 5.12 9.81
CA LEU A 17 1.65 3.72 9.53
C LEU A 17 1.48 2.93 10.83
N ALA A 18 0.62 1.91 10.82
CA ALA A 18 0.42 1.04 11.98
C ALA A 18 1.75 0.37 12.40
N ARG A 19 2.03 0.32 13.71
CA ARG A 19 3.35 -0.05 14.27
C ARG A 19 3.86 -1.41 13.79
N ASN A 20 2.94 -2.36 13.61
CA ASN A 20 3.19 -3.69 13.03
C ASN A 20 2.18 -4.02 11.92
N GLY A 21 1.73 -3.00 11.18
CA GLY A 21 0.70 -3.14 10.15
C GLY A 21 1.22 -3.64 8.80
N ALA A 22 0.27 -4.02 7.93
CA ALA A 22 0.54 -4.43 6.56
C ALA A 22 1.25 -3.32 5.76
N GLY A 23 0.91 -2.06 5.99
CA GLY A 23 1.57 -0.92 5.36
C GLY A 23 3.05 -0.82 5.72
N ARG A 24 3.39 -1.01 7.00
CA ARG A 24 4.80 -0.97 7.43
C ARG A 24 5.59 -2.17 6.92
N LYS A 25 4.96 -3.35 6.79
CA LYS A 25 5.56 -4.50 6.12
C LYS A 25 5.86 -4.17 4.65
N LEU A 26 4.86 -3.67 3.91
CA LEU A 26 5.02 -3.28 2.51
C LEU A 26 6.15 -2.25 2.30
N TRP A 27 6.26 -1.26 3.20
CA TRP A 27 7.36 -0.29 3.15
C TRP A 27 8.72 -0.96 3.28
N ARG A 28 8.87 -1.90 4.22
CA ARG A 28 10.13 -2.62 4.42
C ARG A 28 10.49 -3.46 3.20
N ASP A 29 9.51 -4.13 2.62
CA ASP A 29 9.72 -5.03 1.49
C ASP A 29 10.17 -4.28 0.22
N ILE A 30 9.77 -3.02 0.04
CA ILE A 30 10.09 -2.21 -1.14
C ILE A 30 11.17 -1.16 -0.85
N ALA A 31 10.90 -0.21 0.04
CA ALA A 31 11.78 0.94 0.24
C ALA A 31 12.96 0.65 1.16
N ALA A 32 12.80 -0.24 2.14
CA ALA A 32 13.89 -0.59 3.06
C ALA A 32 14.65 -1.86 2.66
N SER A 33 14.26 -2.54 1.58
CA SER A 33 14.88 -3.80 1.16
C SER A 33 16.24 -3.61 0.48
N GLY A 34 16.56 -2.37 0.06
CA GLY A 34 17.76 -2.07 -0.72
C GLY A 34 17.71 -2.54 -2.17
N LYS A 35 16.63 -3.22 -2.59
CA LYS A 35 16.43 -3.70 -3.97
C LYS A 35 16.14 -2.57 -4.95
N TYR A 36 15.44 -1.53 -4.49
CA TYR A 36 14.98 -0.43 -5.34
C TYR A 36 15.47 0.91 -4.80
N ILE A 37 15.98 1.76 -5.69
CA ILE A 37 16.29 3.16 -5.40
C ILE A 37 15.09 3.99 -5.84
N LEU A 38 14.23 4.35 -4.88
CA LEU A 38 13.03 5.14 -5.13
C LEU A 38 13.29 6.64 -5.02
N ARG A 39 12.70 7.39 -5.94
CA ARG A 39 12.68 8.86 -5.89
C ARG A 39 11.68 9.39 -4.84
N PRO A 40 11.76 10.67 -4.44
CA PRO A 40 10.84 11.25 -3.45
C PRO A 40 9.36 11.22 -3.85
N ASP A 41 9.03 11.30 -5.15
CA ASP A 41 7.67 11.15 -5.67
C ASP A 41 7.18 9.69 -5.55
N GLU A 42 8.05 8.74 -5.92
CA GLU A 42 7.79 7.30 -5.78
C GLU A 42 7.61 6.89 -4.31
N LEU A 43 8.40 7.47 -3.38
CA LEU A 43 8.23 7.25 -1.94
C LEU A 43 6.88 7.77 -1.43
N ARG A 44 6.35 8.88 -1.97
CA ARG A 44 5.01 9.37 -1.62
C ARG A 44 3.92 8.44 -2.14
N ILE A 45 4.08 7.88 -3.34
CA ILE A 45 3.15 6.90 -3.91
C ILE A 45 3.18 5.62 -3.08
N LEU A 46 4.36 5.14 -2.69
CA LEU A 46 4.51 3.98 -1.81
C LEU A 46 3.87 4.24 -0.44
N HIS A 47 4.05 5.43 0.13
CA HIS A 47 3.40 5.78 1.40
C HIS A 47 1.87 5.71 1.29
N ALA A 48 1.29 6.23 0.21
CA ALA A 48 -0.15 6.12 -0.06
C ALA A 48 -0.60 4.65 -0.17
N ALA A 49 0.17 3.81 -0.88
CA ALA A 49 -0.07 2.36 -0.95
C ALA A 49 -0.04 1.70 0.44
N CYS A 50 0.96 2.02 1.26
CA CYS A 50 1.07 1.51 2.63
C CYS A 50 -0.16 1.88 3.48
N ARG A 51 -0.67 3.10 3.35
CA ARG A 51 -1.90 3.52 4.06
C ARG A 51 -3.13 2.76 3.58
N CYS A 52 -3.24 2.45 2.29
CA CYS A 52 -4.32 1.59 1.78
C CYS A 52 -4.24 0.17 2.38
N ALA A 53 -3.03 -0.41 2.45
CA ALA A 53 -2.84 -1.73 3.06
C ALA A 53 -3.24 -1.75 4.55
N ASP A 54 -2.88 -0.73 5.33
CA ASP A 54 -3.31 -0.62 6.72
C ASP A 54 -4.85 -0.46 6.85
N LYS A 55 -5.47 0.30 5.94
CA LYS A 55 -6.93 0.46 5.93
C LYS A 55 -7.66 -0.85 5.62
N VAL A 56 -7.18 -1.66 4.69
CA VAL A 56 -7.77 -2.98 4.38
C VAL A 56 -7.78 -3.85 5.63
N VAL A 57 -6.67 -3.92 6.36
CA VAL A 57 -6.59 -4.68 7.62
C VAL A 57 -7.58 -4.14 8.67
N ALA A 58 -7.64 -2.82 8.84
CA ALA A 58 -8.55 -2.19 9.80
C ALA A 58 -10.03 -2.44 9.44
N LEU A 59 -10.39 -2.36 8.16
CA LEU A 59 -11.74 -2.66 7.67
C LEU A 59 -12.08 -4.14 7.83
N GLY A 60 -11.14 -5.05 7.55
CA GLY A 60 -11.32 -6.48 7.79
C GLY A 60 -11.57 -6.80 9.26
N ALA A 61 -10.82 -6.19 10.18
CA ALA A 61 -11.06 -6.33 11.61
C ALA A 61 -12.44 -5.79 12.03
N LYS A 62 -12.87 -4.66 11.47
CA LYS A 62 -14.21 -4.08 11.70
C LYS A 62 -15.32 -4.99 11.18
N LYS A 63 -15.15 -5.57 10.00
CA LYS A 63 -16.06 -6.56 9.41
C LYS A 63 -16.19 -7.76 10.35
N ALA A 64 -15.08 -8.37 10.74
CA ALA A 64 -15.07 -9.53 11.64
C ALA A 64 -15.77 -9.25 12.97
N ALA A 65 -15.61 -8.05 13.53
CA ALA A 65 -16.30 -7.64 14.77
C ALA A 65 -17.83 -7.56 14.60
N ILE A 66 -18.33 -7.16 13.42
CA ILE A 66 -19.77 -7.13 13.13
C ILE A 66 -20.30 -8.54 12.88
N GLU A 67 -19.56 -9.36 12.12
CA GLU A 67 -19.92 -10.74 11.82
C GLU A 67 -19.97 -11.62 13.07
N ALA A 68 -19.16 -11.31 14.09
CA ALA A 68 -19.18 -11.99 15.38
C ALA A 68 -20.43 -11.69 16.21
N HIS A 69 -21.27 -10.72 15.83
CA HIS A 69 -22.49 -10.42 16.55
C HIS A 69 -23.50 -11.58 16.42
N PRO A 70 -24.12 -12.09 17.51
CA PRO A 70 -24.98 -13.28 17.45
C PRO A 70 -26.15 -13.17 16.47
N ARG A 71 -26.66 -11.95 16.30
CA ARG A 71 -27.77 -11.64 15.38
C ARG A 71 -27.34 -11.40 13.95
N PHE A 72 -26.05 -11.51 13.60
CA PHE A 72 -25.58 -11.29 12.24
C PHE A 72 -26.16 -12.30 11.25
N ALA A 73 -26.30 -13.56 11.67
CA ALA A 73 -26.85 -14.64 10.85
C ALA A 73 -28.35 -14.48 10.53
N GLU A 74 -29.07 -13.61 11.25
CA GLU A 74 -30.47 -13.30 10.94
C GLU A 74 -30.52 -12.44 9.66
N LEU A 75 -31.15 -12.94 8.58
CA LEU A 75 -31.31 -12.14 7.36
C LEU A 75 -32.36 -11.03 7.53
N MET A 76 -33.42 -11.35 8.27
CA MET A 76 -34.53 -10.44 8.54
C MET A 76 -34.67 -10.22 10.05
N MET A 77 -34.94 -8.99 10.45
CA MET A 77 -35.24 -8.60 11.84
C MET A 77 -36.63 -7.98 11.94
N LYS A 78 -37.20 -7.99 13.15
CA LYS A 78 -38.45 -7.28 13.42
C LYS A 78 -38.19 -5.77 13.48
N GLY A 79 -38.80 -5.02 12.55
CA GLY A 79 -38.79 -3.56 12.54
C GLY A 79 -39.60 -2.96 13.69
N SER A 80 -39.46 -1.65 13.89
CA SER A 80 -40.11 -0.94 15.00
C SER A 80 -41.65 -1.01 14.94
N MET A 81 -42.25 -1.08 13.75
CA MET A 81 -43.70 -1.24 13.55
C MET A 81 -44.11 -2.72 13.39
N GLY A 82 -43.21 -3.67 13.68
CA GLY A 82 -43.47 -5.10 13.65
C GLY A 82 -43.31 -5.77 12.28
N GLN A 83 -43.05 -5.02 11.22
CA GLN A 83 -42.76 -5.54 9.88
C GLN A 83 -41.39 -6.23 9.80
N PRO A 84 -41.22 -7.26 8.97
CA PRO A 84 -39.90 -7.82 8.69
C PRO A 84 -39.06 -6.81 7.89
N VAL A 85 -37.86 -6.49 8.38
CA VAL A 85 -36.87 -5.62 7.72
C VAL A 85 -35.56 -6.36 7.55
N GLU A 86 -34.78 -6.00 6.53
CA GLU A 86 -33.42 -6.54 6.37
C GLU A 86 -32.56 -6.21 7.59
N ASN A 87 -31.63 -7.11 7.91
CA ASN A 87 -30.72 -6.91 9.02
C ASN A 87 -29.71 -5.77 8.72
N PRO A 88 -29.75 -4.62 9.44
CA PRO A 88 -28.76 -3.55 9.31
C PRO A 88 -27.30 -3.98 9.47
N LEU A 89 -27.01 -5.09 10.16
CA LEU A 89 -25.65 -5.61 10.27
C LEU A 89 -25.14 -6.16 8.93
N GLN A 90 -26.00 -6.84 8.16
CA GLN A 90 -25.68 -7.31 6.80
C GLN A 90 -25.38 -6.14 5.87
N ALA A 91 -26.25 -5.12 5.88
CA ALA A 91 -26.05 -3.89 5.11
C ALA A 91 -24.72 -3.18 5.45
N ARG A 92 -24.32 -3.20 6.74
CA ARG A 92 -23.03 -2.64 7.17
C ARG A 92 -21.84 -3.47 6.67
N VAL A 93 -21.92 -4.80 6.67
CA VAL A 93 -20.85 -5.66 6.14
C VAL A 93 -20.68 -5.46 4.64
N TYR A 94 -21.77 -5.42 3.87
CA TYR A 94 -21.69 -5.15 2.43
C TYR A 94 -20.99 -3.82 2.12
N LYS A 95 -21.30 -2.77 2.88
CA LYS A 95 -20.60 -1.49 2.75
C LYS A 95 -19.10 -1.62 3.05
N ILE A 96 -18.72 -2.40 4.07
CA ILE A 96 -17.31 -2.60 4.40
C ILE A 96 -16.60 -3.39 3.30
N ASP A 97 -17.25 -4.39 2.70
CA ASP A 97 -16.69 -5.15 1.58
C ASP A 97 -16.44 -4.26 0.36
N ASP A 98 -17.36 -3.35 0.05
CA ASP A 98 -17.15 -2.37 -1.01
C ASP A 98 -16.01 -1.40 -0.69
N ASP A 99 -15.92 -0.93 0.57
CA ASP A 99 -14.82 -0.10 1.03
C ASP A 99 -13.47 -0.82 0.91
N ILE A 100 -13.41 -2.12 1.25
CA ILE A 100 -12.21 -2.97 1.10
C ILE A 100 -11.83 -3.08 -0.37
N ARG A 101 -12.77 -3.45 -1.26
CA ARG A 101 -12.53 -3.56 -2.70
C ARG A 101 -11.99 -2.26 -3.29
N ASN A 102 -12.56 -1.12 -2.88
CA ASN A 102 -12.09 0.19 -3.31
C ASN A 102 -10.65 0.47 -2.85
N GLN A 103 -10.30 0.08 -1.62
CA GLN A 103 -8.92 0.21 -1.13
C GLN A 103 -7.95 -0.72 -1.89
N GLU A 104 -8.37 -1.94 -2.22
CA GLU A 104 -7.55 -2.90 -2.99
C GLU A 104 -7.27 -2.41 -4.41
N VAL A 105 -8.29 -1.89 -5.10
CA VAL A 105 -8.11 -1.28 -6.44
C VAL A 105 -7.18 -0.07 -6.37
N THR A 106 -7.34 0.78 -5.35
CA THR A 106 -6.48 1.95 -5.13
C THR A 106 -5.04 1.53 -4.85
N LEU A 107 -4.84 0.51 -3.99
CA LEU A 107 -3.55 -0.08 -3.69
C LEU A 107 -2.86 -0.61 -4.95
N ALA A 108 -3.55 -1.44 -5.73
CA ALA A 108 -3.05 -1.97 -6.99
C ALA A 108 -2.66 -0.84 -7.96
N GLY A 109 -3.48 0.21 -8.05
CA GLY A 109 -3.19 1.39 -8.86
C GLY A 109 -1.99 2.20 -8.38
N HIS A 110 -1.69 2.24 -7.09
CA HIS A 110 -0.46 2.86 -6.58
C HIS A 110 0.77 2.01 -6.88
N LEU A 111 0.68 0.69 -6.68
CA LEU A 111 1.78 -0.24 -6.96
C LEU A 111 2.13 -0.27 -8.45
N ALA A 112 1.14 -0.29 -9.34
CA ALA A 112 1.37 -0.23 -10.78
C ALA A 112 2.09 1.06 -11.22
N ARG A 113 1.85 2.19 -10.54
CA ARG A 113 2.51 3.47 -10.82
C ARG A 113 3.97 3.50 -10.39
N LEU A 114 4.39 2.67 -9.44
CA LEU A 114 5.80 2.56 -9.05
C LEU A 114 6.66 1.95 -10.16
N LYS A 115 6.05 1.14 -11.06
CA LYS A 115 6.75 0.48 -12.17
C LYS A 115 8.04 -0.20 -11.72
N LEU A 116 7.95 -0.94 -10.61
CA LEU A 116 9.09 -1.64 -10.05
C LEU A 116 9.59 -2.68 -11.07
N PRO A 117 10.91 -2.80 -11.28
CA PRO A 117 11.47 -3.87 -12.10
C PRO A 117 11.11 -5.24 -11.52
N ASP A 118 10.89 -6.23 -12.39
CA ASP A 118 10.74 -7.62 -11.98
C ASP A 118 12.06 -8.15 -11.39
N ASP A 119 11.97 -8.97 -10.34
CA ASP A 119 13.13 -9.52 -9.63
C ASP A 119 14.01 -10.44 -10.52
N ASP A 120 13.49 -10.91 -11.67
CA ASP A 120 14.19 -11.79 -12.64
C ASP A 120 14.85 -11.06 -13.82
N ALA A 121 14.81 -9.72 -13.87
CA ALA A 121 15.60 -8.96 -14.83
C ALA A 121 17.09 -9.10 -14.46
N GLY A 122 17.79 -9.99 -15.17
CA GLY A 122 19.16 -10.40 -14.91
C GLY A 122 20.11 -9.25 -14.52
N ALA A 123 21.01 -9.55 -13.58
CA ALA A 123 21.96 -8.67 -12.87
C ALA A 123 23.02 -7.95 -13.75
N GLY A 124 22.63 -7.43 -14.91
CA GLY A 124 23.47 -6.64 -15.81
C GLY A 124 22.72 -5.57 -16.59
N GLU A 125 21.39 -5.59 -16.63
CA GLU A 125 20.60 -4.59 -17.36
C GLU A 125 19.97 -3.61 -16.36
N GLN A 126 20.63 -2.48 -16.12
CA GLN A 126 20.01 -1.35 -15.41
C GLN A 126 18.67 -1.06 -16.08
N PRO A 127 17.55 -0.95 -15.32
CA PRO A 127 16.25 -0.66 -15.91
C PRO A 127 16.38 0.57 -16.81
N ARG A 128 15.84 0.53 -18.03
CA ARG A 128 15.99 1.64 -19.01
C ARG A 128 15.63 3.01 -18.43
N SER A 129 14.76 3.06 -17.42
CA SER A 129 14.40 4.26 -16.68
C SER A 129 15.52 4.75 -15.73
N VAL A 130 16.25 3.85 -15.08
CA VAL A 130 17.40 4.17 -14.22
C VAL A 130 18.59 4.61 -15.07
N SER A 131 18.91 3.88 -16.14
CA SER A 131 20.01 4.25 -17.04
C SER A 131 19.78 5.57 -17.79
N ALA A 132 18.54 5.85 -18.20
CA ALA A 132 18.19 7.15 -18.79
C ALA A 132 18.28 8.31 -17.78
N ARG A 133 17.97 8.06 -16.50
CA ARG A 133 18.10 9.06 -15.41
C ARG A 133 19.57 9.31 -15.07
N ASP A 134 20.38 8.26 -14.97
CA ASP A 134 21.82 8.39 -14.75
C ASP A 134 22.48 9.17 -15.89
N ALA A 135 22.07 8.92 -17.13
CA ALA A 135 22.52 9.69 -18.29
C ALA A 135 22.06 11.16 -18.24
N ALA A 136 20.82 11.44 -17.81
CA ALA A 136 20.33 12.81 -17.68
C ALA A 136 21.03 13.60 -16.55
N ASN A 137 21.19 13.00 -15.38
CA ASN A 137 21.91 13.59 -14.25
C ASN A 137 23.39 13.83 -14.59
N SER A 138 24.03 12.91 -15.33
CA SER A 138 25.41 13.07 -15.81
C SER A 138 25.58 14.23 -16.81
N ARG A 139 24.54 14.55 -17.58
CA ARG A 139 24.56 15.64 -18.58
C ARG A 139 24.38 17.02 -17.93
N TRP A 140 23.54 17.14 -16.91
CA TRP A 140 23.28 18.43 -16.25
C TRP A 140 24.20 18.71 -15.07
N GLY A 141 24.80 17.69 -14.44
CA GLY A 141 25.78 17.87 -13.37
C GLY A 141 27.16 18.39 -13.80
N LYS A 142 27.42 18.55 -15.11
CA LYS A 142 28.71 18.98 -15.68
C LYS A 142 28.73 20.44 -16.17
N THR A 143 27.67 21.21 -15.94
CA THR A 143 27.59 22.63 -16.39
C THR A 143 27.54 23.61 -15.22
N GLY A 144 28.17 23.26 -14.09
CA GLY A 144 28.44 24.16 -12.97
C GLY A 144 29.93 24.37 -12.82
#